data_AF-A0A6J8ETJ8-F1
#
_entry.id   AF-A0A6J8ETJ8-F1
#
_cell.length_a   1.000
_cell.length_b   1.000
_cell.length_c   1.000
_cell.angle_alpha   90.00
_cell.angle_beta   90.00
_cell.angle_gamma   90.00
#
_symmetry.space_group_name_H-M   'P 1'
#
loop_
_entity.id
_entity.type
_entity.pdbx_description
1 polymer ?
#
loop_
_entity_poly.entity_id
_entity_poly.type
_entity_poly.pdbx_seq_one_letter_code
_entity_poly.pdbx_strand_id
1 'polypeptide(L)'
;MLRTACIVAFYGFLRCGEFTVSKAAQFDPDINLCIEDVVFHTDLVVLKLKQSKTDPFRKGINIQLHKLGQLICPYKTLLEYIQVRKEFSPINQTDPLFITIDKKPLERQYFLTCIKKVLDICGFNSSHYNGHSFRIGAATSAGKAKIEDHLIKTLGRWSSDSYIRYIRVTPASIKSAQNRLGRI
;
A
#
# COMPACT_ATOMS: atom_id res chain seq x y z
N MET A 1 -2.64 -13.78 3.10
CA MET A 1 -1.46 -12.97 2.70
C MET A 1 -1.74 -12.04 1.51
N LEU A 2 -1.97 -12.53 0.27
CA LEU A 2 -2.03 -11.65 -0.92
C LEU A 2 -3.06 -10.51 -0.80
N ARG A 3 -4.28 -10.83 -0.33
CA ARG A 3 -5.34 -9.84 -0.06
C ARG A 3 -4.85 -8.73 0.89
N THR A 4 -4.25 -9.11 2.01
CA THR A 4 -3.70 -8.17 3.00
C THR A 4 -2.61 -7.30 2.39
N ALA A 5 -1.67 -7.89 1.65
CA ALA A 5 -0.60 -7.16 0.98
C ALA A 5 -1.17 -6.12 -0.01
N CYS A 6 -2.17 -6.48 -0.81
CA CYS A 6 -2.83 -5.55 -1.73
C CYS A 6 -3.52 -4.39 -1.02
N ILE A 7 -4.28 -4.68 0.04
CA ILE A 7 -5.03 -3.66 0.78
C ILE A 7 -4.05 -2.70 1.49
N VAL A 8 -3.06 -3.24 2.20
CA VAL A 8 -2.02 -2.44 2.86
C VAL A 8 -1.24 -1.62 1.83
N ALA A 9 -0.87 -2.20 0.69
CA ALA A 9 -0.17 -1.47 -0.36
C ALA A 9 -1.01 -0.35 -0.99
N PHE A 10 -2.31 -0.56 -1.19
CA PHE A 10 -3.21 0.43 -1.73
C PHE A 10 -3.42 1.59 -0.75
N TYR A 11 -3.87 1.30 0.48
CA TYR A 11 -4.15 2.34 1.49
C TYR A 11 -2.88 3.04 1.98
N GLY A 12 -1.75 2.34 2.01
CA GLY A 12 -0.45 2.91 2.35
C GLY A 12 0.28 3.59 1.18
N PHE A 13 -0.30 3.62 -0.02
CA PHE A 13 0.35 4.15 -1.23
C PHE A 13 1.76 3.56 -1.45
N LEU A 14 1.92 2.27 -1.14
CA LEU A 14 3.21 1.60 -1.13
C LEU A 14 3.71 1.32 -2.55
N ARG A 15 5.03 1.44 -2.73
CA ARG A 15 5.71 0.83 -3.88
C ARG A 15 5.85 -0.67 -3.64
N CYS A 16 5.85 -1.49 -4.70
CA CYS A 16 6.00 -2.93 -4.54
C CYS A 16 7.24 -3.34 -3.72
N GLY A 17 8.38 -2.67 -3.93
CA GLY A 17 9.60 -2.95 -3.16
C GLY A 17 9.58 -2.50 -1.69
N GLU A 18 8.56 -1.76 -1.24
CA GLU A 18 8.42 -1.37 0.17
C GLU A 18 7.79 -2.49 1.02
N PHE A 19 7.13 -3.48 0.40
CA PHE A 19 6.49 -4.61 1.10
C PHE A 19 6.83 -5.99 0.52
N THR A 20 7.73 -6.04 -0.45
CA THR A 20 8.22 -7.29 -1.06
C THR A 20 9.74 -7.26 -1.14
N VAL A 21 10.36 -8.45 -1.22
CA VAL A 21 11.80 -8.60 -1.45
C VAL A 21 12.07 -9.01 -2.89
N SER A 22 13.25 -8.70 -3.42
CA SER A 22 13.64 -9.14 -4.77
C SER A 22 13.79 -10.67 -4.85
N LYS A 23 14.42 -11.27 -3.84
CA LYS A 23 14.52 -12.72 -3.62
C LYS A 23 14.43 -13.00 -2.11
N ALA A 24 13.90 -14.15 -1.71
CA ALA A 24 13.76 -14.52 -0.29
C ALA A 24 15.10 -14.49 0.46
N ALA A 25 16.19 -14.93 -0.18
CA ALA A 25 17.54 -14.91 0.40
C ALA A 25 18.13 -13.51 0.60
N GLN A 26 17.49 -12.46 0.07
CA GLN A 26 17.91 -11.07 0.21
C GLN A 26 17.06 -10.32 1.24
N PHE A 27 16.26 -11.03 2.04
CA PHE A 27 15.56 -10.43 3.15
C PHE A 27 16.56 -9.92 4.18
N ASP A 28 16.42 -8.66 4.55
CA ASP A 28 17.21 -7.97 5.55
C ASP A 28 16.23 -7.30 6.52
N PRO A 29 16.18 -7.69 7.80
CA PRO A 29 15.26 -7.12 8.76
C PRO A 29 15.50 -5.62 8.99
N ASP A 30 16.69 -5.07 8.74
CA ASP A 30 16.97 -3.65 8.92
C ASP A 30 16.44 -2.79 7.75
N ILE A 31 16.09 -3.42 6.63
CA ILE A 31 15.64 -2.74 5.41
C ILE A 31 14.17 -3.08 5.11
N ASN A 32 13.78 -4.34 5.28
CA ASN A 32 12.49 -4.86 4.89
C ASN A 32 11.49 -4.83 6.04
N LEU A 33 10.20 -4.76 5.68
CA LEU A 33 9.12 -4.75 6.65
C LEU A 33 9.08 -6.04 7.47
N CYS A 34 9.13 -5.87 8.78
CA CYS A 34 9.09 -6.90 9.79
C CYS A 34 7.81 -6.81 10.63
N ILE A 35 7.63 -7.76 11.54
CA ILE A 35 6.51 -7.76 12.49
C ILE A 35 6.60 -6.58 13.45
N GLU A 36 7.79 -6.23 13.92
CA GLU A 36 8.04 -5.09 14.81
C GLU A 36 7.68 -3.72 14.20
N ASP A 37 7.62 -3.64 12.87
CA ASP A 37 7.25 -2.40 12.17
C ASP A 37 5.74 -2.13 12.19
N VAL A 38 4.95 -3.05 12.76
CA VAL A 38 3.49 -2.96 12.83
C VAL A 38 3.05 -2.72 14.26
N VAL A 39 2.62 -1.50 14.57
CA VAL A 39 2.15 -1.11 15.90
C VAL A 39 0.66 -0.81 15.86
N PHE A 40 -0.12 -1.64 16.54
CA PHE A 40 -1.57 -1.46 16.64
C PHE A 40 -1.93 -0.50 17.78
N HIS A 41 -2.84 0.41 17.48
CA HIS A 41 -3.57 1.24 18.44
C HIS A 41 -5.07 0.94 18.32
N THR A 42 -5.89 1.62 19.13
CA THR A 42 -7.35 1.43 19.16
C THR A 42 -8.01 1.65 17.79
N ASP A 43 -7.63 2.72 17.09
CA ASP A 43 -8.30 3.19 15.86
C ASP A 43 -7.40 3.24 14.62
N LEU A 44 -6.14 2.86 14.76
CA LEU A 44 -5.21 2.81 13.63
C LEU A 44 -4.09 1.81 13.89
N VAL A 45 -3.45 1.37 12.81
CA VAL A 45 -2.18 0.65 12.85
C VAL A 45 -1.12 1.49 12.16
N VAL A 46 0.02 1.67 12.83
CA VAL A 46 1.18 2.35 12.27
C VAL A 46 2.07 1.29 11.63
N LEU A 47 2.37 1.48 10.35
CA LEU A 47 3.36 0.72 9.61
C LEU A 47 4.60 1.58 9.41
N LYS A 48 5.72 1.21 10.02
CA LYS A 48 6.99 1.92 9.88
C LYS A 48 7.76 1.39 8.66
N LEU A 49 7.88 2.20 7.61
CA LEU A 49 8.82 1.91 6.54
C LEU A 49 10.23 2.31 6.99
N LYS A 50 11.14 1.34 7.13
CA LYS A 50 12.54 1.58 7.51
C LYS A 50 13.34 2.34 6.44
N GLN A 51 12.99 2.12 5.17
CA GLN A 51 13.60 2.80 4.04
C GLN A 51 12.54 3.28 3.05
N SER A 52 12.77 4.44 2.45
CA SER A 52 12.07 4.85 1.23
C SER A 52 13.06 5.40 0.20
N LYS A 53 12.70 5.35 -1.09
CA LYS A 53 13.54 5.86 -2.18
C LYS A 53 13.97 7.34 -1.98
N THR A 54 13.20 8.11 -1.23
CA THR A 54 13.41 9.54 -0.97
C THR A 54 13.94 9.83 0.42
N ASP A 55 14.39 8.81 1.16
CA ASP A 55 14.91 8.94 2.52
C ASP A 55 16.41 8.59 2.56
N PRO A 56 17.29 9.52 2.12
CA PRO A 56 18.74 9.28 2.09
C PRO A 56 19.34 9.09 3.49
N PHE A 57 18.64 9.51 4.55
CA PHE A 57 19.09 9.42 5.93
C PHE A 57 18.48 8.24 6.71
N ARG A 58 17.68 7.38 6.06
CA ARG A 58 17.00 6.22 6.67
C ARG A 58 16.26 6.57 7.98
N LYS A 59 15.67 7.77 8.07
CA LYS A 59 14.81 8.13 9.21
C LYS A 59 13.57 7.23 9.30
N GLY A 60 13.20 6.63 8.18
CA GLY A 60 11.97 5.90 8.00
C GLY A 60 10.75 6.82 7.97
N ILE A 61 9.60 6.24 7.68
CA ILE A 61 8.33 6.97 7.69
C ILE A 61 7.21 6.10 8.25
N ASN A 62 6.39 6.71 9.10
CA ASN A 62 5.22 6.08 9.66
C ASN A 62 4.03 6.27 8.72
N ILE A 63 3.41 5.15 8.34
CA ILE A 63 2.19 5.12 7.55
C ILE A 63 1.05 4.75 8.48
N GLN A 64 0.05 5.61 8.56
CA GLN A 64 -1.14 5.37 9.36
C GLN A 64 -2.20 4.66 8.52
N LEU A 65 -2.65 3.50 8.99
CA LEU A 65 -3.75 2.75 8.38
C LEU A 65 -4.90 2.72 9.38
N HIS A 66 -5.90 3.56 9.14
CA HIS A 66 -7.02 3.72 10.06
C HIS A 66 -7.98 2.54 10.03
N LYS A 67 -8.63 2.30 11.17
CA LYS A 67 -9.78 1.42 11.30
C LYS A 67 -10.97 2.09 10.63
N LEU A 68 -11.50 1.42 9.61
CA LEU A 68 -12.59 1.91 8.78
C LEU A 68 -13.86 1.09 9.05
N GLY A 69 -15.02 1.75 9.00
CA GLY A 69 -16.33 1.09 9.04
C GLY A 69 -16.76 0.44 7.72
N GLN A 70 -15.86 0.37 6.73
CA GLN A 70 -16.14 -0.10 5.38
C GLN A 70 -15.82 -1.59 5.21
N LEU A 71 -16.34 -2.18 4.12
CA LEU A 71 -16.08 -3.59 3.75
C LEU A 71 -14.58 -3.89 3.60
N ILE A 72 -13.82 -2.94 3.06
CA ILE A 72 -12.37 -3.02 2.94
C ILE A 72 -11.75 -2.12 4.02
N CYS A 73 -11.07 -2.72 4.98
CA CYS A 73 -10.43 -2.02 6.08
C CYS A 73 -8.98 -2.51 6.26
N PRO A 74 -7.96 -1.65 6.04
CA PRO A 74 -6.57 -2.06 6.14
C PRO A 74 -6.18 -2.50 7.56
N TYR A 75 -6.73 -1.83 8.59
CA TYR A 75 -6.55 -2.22 9.98
C TYR A 75 -7.01 -3.65 10.26
N LYS A 76 -8.29 -3.95 9.96
CA LYS A 76 -8.89 -5.26 10.26
C LYS A 76 -8.19 -6.37 9.49
N THR A 77 -7.95 -6.16 8.19
CA THR A 77 -7.31 -7.17 7.35
C THR A 77 -5.85 -7.45 7.76
N LEU A 78 -5.11 -6.44 8.25
CA LEU A 78 -3.76 -6.64 8.76
C LEU A 78 -3.76 -7.35 10.12
N LEU A 79 -4.70 -6.98 11.00
CA LEU A 79 -4.89 -7.64 12.31
C LEU A 79 -5.20 -9.13 12.15
N GLU A 80 -6.21 -9.46 11.34
CA GLU A 80 -6.62 -10.84 11.04
C GLU A 80 -5.45 -11.65 10.47
N TYR A 81 -4.68 -11.06 9.56
CA TYR A 81 -3.51 -11.72 8.98
C TYR A 81 -2.43 -12.06 10.02
N ILE A 82 -2.12 -11.13 10.92
CA ILE A 82 -1.13 -11.36 11.97
C ILE A 82 -1.64 -12.38 12.99
N GLN A 83 -2.93 -12.36 13.35
CA GLN A 83 -3.54 -13.36 14.24
C GLN A 83 -3.42 -14.77 13.66
N VAL A 84 -3.85 -14.94 12.40
CA VAL A 84 -3.72 -16.20 11.67
C VAL A 84 -2.26 -16.68 11.68
N ARG A 85 -1.29 -15.80 11.40
CA ARG A 85 0.12 -16.19 11.45
C ARG A 85 0.57 -16.72 12.81
N LYS A 86 0.10 -16.12 13.91
CA LYS A 86 0.46 -16.51 15.28
C LYS A 86 -0.08 -17.89 15.64
N GLU A 87 -1.23 -18.26 15.09
CA GLU A 87 -1.85 -19.58 15.30
C GLU A 87 -1.07 -20.71 14.62
N PHE A 88 -0.50 -20.45 13.43
CA PHE A 88 0.20 -21.48 12.65
C PHE A 88 1.68 -21.65 13.00
N SER A 89 2.33 -20.65 13.59
CA SER A 89 3.76 -20.69 13.92
C SER A 89 4.13 -19.61 14.93
N PRO A 90 5.13 -19.86 15.81
CA PRO A 90 5.77 -18.78 16.56
C PRO A 90 6.25 -17.69 15.61
N ILE A 91 6.09 -16.43 16.03
CA ILE A 91 6.51 -15.25 15.28
C ILE A 91 7.59 -14.51 16.08
N ASN A 92 8.68 -14.18 15.42
CA ASN A 92 9.70 -13.28 15.95
C ASN A 92 9.49 -11.85 15.44
N GLN A 93 10.01 -10.87 16.18
CA GLN A 93 9.90 -9.44 15.84
C GLN A 93 10.53 -9.10 14.48
N THR A 94 11.65 -9.76 14.16
CA THR A 94 12.40 -9.59 12.91
C THR A 94 11.91 -10.49 11.76
N ASP A 95 10.83 -11.25 11.95
CA ASP A 95 10.25 -12.04 10.86
C ASP A 95 9.67 -11.12 9.78
N PRO A 96 9.77 -11.48 8.49
CA PRO A 96 9.17 -10.70 7.41
C PRO A 96 7.69 -10.50 7.64
N LEU A 97 7.17 -9.29 7.40
CA LEU A 97 5.75 -8.99 7.61
C LEU A 97 4.84 -9.83 6.71
N PHE A 98 5.18 -9.94 5.42
CA PHE A 98 4.43 -10.77 4.47
C PHE A 98 5.22 -12.02 4.12
N ILE A 99 4.63 -13.19 4.41
CA ILE A 99 5.20 -14.50 4.11
C ILE A 99 4.28 -15.36 3.23
N THR A 100 4.88 -16.20 2.39
CA THR A 100 4.18 -17.25 1.65
C THR A 100 3.77 -18.40 2.59
N ILE A 101 3.02 -19.38 2.06
CA ILE A 101 2.63 -20.57 2.82
C ILE A 101 3.85 -21.39 3.30
N ASP A 102 4.93 -21.35 2.52
CA ASP A 102 6.21 -21.98 2.85
C ASP A 102 7.07 -21.15 3.82
N LYS A 103 6.48 -20.15 4.49
CA LYS A 103 7.13 -19.24 5.44
C LYS A 103 8.29 -18.41 4.87
N LYS A 104 8.36 -18.28 3.54
CA LYS A 104 9.36 -17.43 2.88
C LYS A 104 8.88 -15.98 2.78
N PRO A 105 9.77 -14.98 2.87
CA PRO A 105 9.42 -13.60 2.59
C PRO A 105 8.72 -13.45 1.24
N LEU A 106 7.74 -12.54 1.15
CA LEU A 106 7.01 -12.30 -0.08
C LEU A 106 7.91 -11.71 -1.17
N GLU A 107 8.24 -12.54 -2.17
CA GLU A 107 9.02 -12.10 -3.32
C GLU A 107 8.20 -11.25 -4.29
N ARG A 108 8.81 -10.19 -4.82
CA ARG A 108 8.21 -9.24 -5.75
C ARG A 108 7.68 -9.95 -7.00
N GLN A 109 8.48 -10.83 -7.59
CA GLN A 109 8.10 -11.50 -8.84
C GLN A 109 6.95 -12.48 -8.62
N TYR A 110 6.96 -13.21 -7.50
CA TYR A 110 5.85 -14.07 -7.10
C TYR A 110 4.57 -13.25 -6.91
N PHE A 111 4.63 -12.17 -6.12
CA PHE A 111 3.51 -11.27 -5.90
C PHE A 111 2.92 -10.74 -7.22
N LEU A 112 3.76 -10.17 -8.09
CA LEU A 112 3.31 -9.64 -9.39
C LEU A 112 2.69 -10.72 -10.27
N THR A 113 3.25 -11.94 -10.27
CA THR A 113 2.70 -13.07 -11.04
C THR A 113 1.30 -13.43 -10.55
N CYS A 114 1.10 -13.52 -9.23
CA CYS A 114 -0.21 -13.77 -8.64
C CYS A 114 -1.22 -12.67 -9.00
N ILE A 115 -0.84 -11.40 -8.91
CA ILE A 115 -1.73 -10.28 -9.23
C ILE A 115 -2.10 -10.27 -10.72
N LYS A 116 -1.13 -10.50 -11.62
CA LYS A 116 -1.42 -10.58 -13.05
C LYS A 116 -2.42 -11.69 -13.38
N LYS A 117 -2.23 -12.88 -12.79
CA LYS A 117 -3.20 -13.99 -12.94
C LYS A 117 -4.61 -13.59 -12.49
N VAL A 118 -4.74 -12.93 -11.33
CA VAL A 118 -6.05 -12.47 -10.84
C VAL A 118 -6.66 -11.44 -11.78
N LEU A 119 -5.87 -10.50 -12.30
CA LEU A 119 -6.34 -9.50 -13.26
C LEU A 119 -6.84 -10.14 -14.55
N ASP A 120 -6.10 -11.10 -15.10
CA ASP A 120 -6.48 -11.83 -16.32
C ASP A 120 -7.78 -12.61 -16.11
N ILE A 121 -7.94 -13.29 -14.96
CA ILE A 121 -9.19 -13.99 -14.59
C ILE A 121 -10.37 -13.01 -14.50
N CYS A 122 -10.14 -11.79 -14.02
CA CYS A 122 -11.15 -10.74 -13.96
C CYS A 122 -11.38 -10.02 -15.30
N GLY A 123 -10.73 -10.43 -16.39
CA GLY A 123 -10.90 -9.84 -17.72
C GLY A 123 -10.12 -8.53 -17.95
N PHE A 124 -9.19 -8.18 -17.06
CA PHE A 124 -8.31 -7.04 -17.25
C PHE A 124 -7.02 -7.45 -17.99
N ASN A 125 -6.52 -6.57 -18.86
CA ASN A 125 -5.22 -6.79 -19.49
C ASN A 125 -4.08 -6.56 -18.48
N SER A 126 -3.50 -7.64 -17.96
CA SER A 126 -2.45 -7.59 -16.94
C SER A 126 -1.13 -6.92 -17.39
N SER A 127 -0.89 -6.74 -18.70
CA SER A 127 0.30 -6.05 -19.21
C SER A 127 0.36 -4.57 -18.81
N HIS A 128 -0.80 -3.96 -18.53
CA HIS A 128 -0.91 -2.57 -18.07
C HIS A 128 -0.56 -2.41 -16.59
N TYR A 129 -0.32 -3.50 -15.86
CA TYR A 129 -0.11 -3.49 -14.41
C TYR A 129 1.30 -3.96 -14.05
N ASN A 130 1.96 -3.19 -13.18
CA ASN A 130 3.32 -3.46 -12.70
C ASN A 130 3.46 -3.06 -11.22
N GLY A 131 4.68 -3.14 -10.68
CA GLY A 131 4.95 -2.85 -9.27
C GLY A 131 4.61 -1.42 -8.80
N HIS A 132 4.36 -0.48 -9.71
CA HIS A 132 3.91 0.87 -9.37
C HIS A 132 2.38 1.01 -9.33
N SER A 133 1.64 0.00 -9.82
CA SER A 133 0.19 0.10 -10.01
C SER A 133 -0.59 0.34 -8.72
N PHE A 134 -0.11 -0.14 -7.56
CA PHE A 134 -0.78 0.14 -6.28
C PHE A 134 -0.70 1.62 -5.91
N ARG A 135 0.50 2.19 -5.89
CA ARG A 135 0.71 3.62 -5.59
C ARG A 135 0.04 4.54 -6.61
N ILE A 136 0.14 4.23 -7.90
CA ILE A 136 -0.51 5.00 -8.97
C ILE A 136 -2.03 4.87 -8.88
N GLY A 137 -2.52 3.65 -8.69
CA GLY A 137 -3.94 3.35 -8.56
C GLY A 137 -4.57 4.02 -7.34
N ALA A 138 -3.86 4.05 -6.21
CA ALA A 138 -4.30 4.75 -5.00
C ALA A 138 -4.43 6.26 -5.25
N ALA A 139 -3.44 6.91 -5.87
CA ALA A 139 -3.53 8.33 -6.21
C ALA A 139 -4.64 8.64 -7.22
N THR A 140 -4.79 7.80 -8.24
CA THR A 140 -5.84 7.95 -9.24
C THR A 140 -7.22 7.82 -8.60
N SER A 141 -7.38 6.84 -7.68
CA SER A 141 -8.63 6.62 -6.95
C SER A 141 -8.94 7.77 -5.99
N ALA A 142 -7.92 8.30 -5.31
CA ALA A 142 -8.06 9.47 -4.44
C ALA A 142 -8.51 10.72 -5.22
N GLY A 143 -7.92 10.96 -6.39
CA GLY A 143 -8.35 12.06 -7.27
C GLY A 143 -9.80 11.90 -7.76
N LYS A 144 -10.21 10.67 -8.11
CA LYS A 144 -11.62 10.38 -8.44
C LYS A 144 -12.57 10.58 -7.26
N ALA A 145 -12.11 10.27 -6.06
CA ALA A 145 -12.83 10.50 -4.81
C ALA A 145 -12.83 11.98 -4.37
N LYS A 146 -12.22 12.88 -5.16
CA LYS A 146 -12.12 14.32 -4.89
C LYS A 146 -11.40 14.65 -3.57
N ILE A 147 -10.48 13.78 -3.15
CA ILE A 147 -9.56 14.06 -2.05
C ILE A 147 -8.65 15.20 -2.48
N GLU A 148 -8.37 16.13 -1.57
CA GLU A 148 -7.53 17.29 -1.85
C GLU A 148 -6.11 16.88 -2.25
N ASP A 149 -5.57 17.59 -3.23
CA ASP A 149 -4.26 17.33 -3.82
C ASP A 149 -3.13 17.28 -2.77
N HIS A 150 -3.16 18.14 -1.75
CA HIS A 150 -2.18 18.15 -0.67
C HIS A 150 -2.24 16.89 0.21
N LEU A 151 -3.43 16.31 0.41
CA LEU A 151 -3.60 15.03 1.10
C LEU A 151 -3.09 13.89 0.23
N ILE A 152 -3.39 13.88 -1.07
CA ILE A 152 -2.86 12.86 -2.00
C ILE A 152 -1.33 12.88 -2.03
N LYS A 153 -0.74 14.08 -2.08
CA LYS A 153 0.71 14.30 -2.02
C LYS A 153 1.31 13.74 -0.73
N THR A 154 0.66 14.00 0.41
CA THR A 154 1.06 13.54 1.74
C THR A 154 0.95 12.02 1.88
N LEU A 155 -0.22 11.44 1.58
CA LEU A 155 -0.48 9.99 1.63
C LEU A 155 0.51 9.22 0.76
N GLY A 156 0.74 9.74 -0.43
CA GLY A 156 1.69 9.18 -1.35
C GLY A 156 3.13 9.45 -0.99
N ARG A 157 3.49 10.41 -0.14
CA ARG A 157 4.90 10.77 0.11
C ARG A 157 5.58 11.23 -1.20
N TRP A 158 4.94 12.11 -1.95
CA TRP A 158 5.55 12.74 -3.13
C TRP A 158 6.22 14.06 -2.72
N SER A 159 7.51 14.21 -3.03
CA SER A 159 8.23 15.47 -2.80
C SER A 159 7.84 16.55 -3.83
N SER A 160 7.58 16.14 -5.07
CA SER A 160 7.16 17.02 -6.17
C SER A 160 5.74 16.74 -6.62
N ASP A 161 5.23 17.56 -7.54
CA ASP A 161 3.87 17.44 -8.06
C ASP A 161 3.70 16.36 -9.15
N SER A 162 4.60 15.38 -9.15
CA SER A 162 4.55 14.25 -10.09
C SER A 162 3.24 13.44 -9.97
N TYR A 163 2.56 13.50 -8.82
CA TYR A 163 1.27 12.83 -8.61
C TYR A 163 0.14 13.41 -9.47
N ILE A 164 0.24 14.68 -9.87
CA ILE A 164 -0.77 15.35 -10.72
C ILE A 164 -0.97 14.60 -12.03
N ARG A 165 0.09 13.97 -12.57
CA ARG A 165 0.02 13.14 -13.80
C ARG A 165 -0.96 11.97 -13.68
N TYR A 166 -1.32 11.55 -12.47
CA TYR A 166 -2.28 10.48 -12.21
C TYR A 166 -3.70 10.98 -11.94
N ILE A 167 -3.88 12.28 -11.73
CA ILE A 167 -5.18 12.91 -11.48
C ILE A 167 -5.69 13.48 -12.81
N ARG A 168 -6.66 12.80 -13.43
CA ARG A 168 -7.23 13.25 -14.71
C ARG A 168 -8.27 14.35 -14.47
N VAL A 169 -8.03 15.51 -15.05
CA VAL A 169 -9.03 16.58 -15.14
C VAL A 169 -9.96 16.28 -16.32
N THR A 170 -11.27 16.27 -16.07
CA THR A 170 -12.30 16.10 -17.12
C THR A 170 -13.21 17.32 -17.15
N PRO A 171 -13.94 17.59 -18.25
CA PRO A 171 -14.94 18.65 -18.29
C PRO A 171 -15.97 18.55 -17.16
N ALA A 172 -16.35 17.33 -16.76
CA ALA A 172 -17.23 17.09 -15.62
C ALA A 172 -16.61 17.52 -14.29
N SER A 173 -15.30 17.29 -14.10
CA SER A 173 -14.56 17.75 -12.92
C SER A 173 -14.55 19.29 -12.84
N ILE A 174 -14.36 19.97 -13.97
CA ILE A 174 -14.38 21.44 -14.06
C ILE A 174 -15.77 21.98 -13.72
N LYS A 175 -16.83 21.44 -14.35
CA LYS A 175 -18.22 21.83 -14.04
C LYS A 175 -18.56 21.61 -12.55
N SER A 176 -18.15 20.48 -11.98
CA SER A 176 -18.34 20.21 -10.54
C SER A 176 -17.59 21.21 -9.65
N ALA A 177 -16.41 21.69 -10.06
CA ALA A 177 -15.66 22.69 -9.32
C ALA A 177 -16.34 24.06 -9.38
N GLN A 178 -16.74 24.51 -10.58
CA GLN A 178 -17.47 25.77 -10.78
C GLN A 178 -18.79 25.80 -10.00
N ASN A 179 -19.55 24.70 -9.99
CA ASN A 179 -20.78 24.58 -9.20
C ASN A 179 -20.56 24.73 -7.69
N ARG A 180 -19.39 24.35 -7.17
CA ARG A 180 -19.06 24.54 -5.74
C ARG A 180 -18.67 25.98 -5.43
N LEU A 181 -18.01 26.67 -6.37
CA LEU A 181 -17.68 28.09 -6.22
C LEU A 181 -18.94 28.95 -6.11
N GLY A 182 -20.00 28.62 -6.86
CA GLY A 182 -21.27 29.35 -6.80
C GLY A 182 -22.14 29.06 -5.56
N ARG A 183 -21.63 28.29 -4.59
CA ARG A 183 -22.31 28.02 -3.31
C ARG A 183 -21.63 28.70 -2.11
N ILE A 184 -20.59 29.48 -2.38
CA ILE A 184 -19.88 30.34 -1.42
C ILE A 184 -20.56 31.69 -1.44
#